data_AF-E4MCW0-F1
#
_entry.id   AF-E4MCW0-F1
#
_cell.length_a   1.000
_cell.length_b   1.000
_cell.length_c   1.000
_cell.angle_alpha   90.00
_cell.angle_beta   90.00
_cell.angle_gamma   90.00
#
_symmetry.space_group_name_H-M   'P 1'
#
loop_
_entity.id
_entity.type
_entity.pdbx_description
1 polymer ?
#
loop_
_entity_poly.entity_id
_entity_poly.type
_entity_poly.pdbx_seq_one_letter_code
_entity_poly.pdbx_strand_id
1 'polypeptide(L)'
;MQKFNYTPSNPFSGSVSSLAIGAGMVVVPLVYPFGIRIGRMRILGPTAVTIIFVIGGLALLAFTVREIMQARKLIAQGGEITVEGGKVTIPVVRKKEVVNESFLLSEVEYTKFDEEENEFKISLPADHHVIRGAFFENAEAFDAFKSIFDK
;
A
#
# COMPACT_ATOMS: atom_id res chain seq x y z
N MET A 1 -25.67 -0.45 -13.21
CA MET A 1 -24.40 -1.16 -12.93
C MET A 1 -23.28 -0.18 -13.20
N GLN A 2 -22.51 0.20 -12.19
CA GLN A 2 -21.37 1.11 -12.34
C GLN A 2 -20.08 0.30 -12.24
N LYS A 3 -19.12 0.60 -13.10
CA LYS A 3 -17.87 -0.14 -13.25
C LYS A 3 -16.71 0.83 -13.17
N PHE A 4 -15.70 0.49 -12.39
CA PHE A 4 -14.48 1.27 -12.23
C PHE A 4 -13.28 0.40 -12.53
N ASN A 5 -12.42 0.87 -13.43
CA ASN A 5 -11.15 0.23 -13.69
C ASN A 5 -10.23 0.46 -12.48
N TYR A 6 -9.80 -0.63 -11.84
CA TYR A 6 -9.04 -0.62 -10.61
C TYR A 6 -7.75 -1.43 -10.79
N THR A 7 -6.83 -0.82 -11.52
CA THR A 7 -5.55 -1.40 -11.89
C THR A 7 -4.44 -0.38 -11.65
N PRO A 8 -3.38 -0.71 -10.90
CA PRO A 8 -2.26 0.21 -10.72
C PRO A 8 -1.64 0.59 -12.06
N SER A 9 -1.54 1.90 -12.34
CA SER A 9 -0.96 2.42 -13.59
C SER A 9 0.54 2.09 -13.73
N ASN A 10 1.28 2.04 -12.63
CA ASN A 10 2.67 1.60 -12.59
C ASN A 10 2.95 0.83 -11.30
N PRO A 11 3.46 -0.41 -11.35
CA PRO A 11 3.69 -1.23 -10.15
C PRO A 11 4.83 -0.72 -9.25
N PHE A 12 5.54 0.33 -9.66
CA PHE A 12 6.67 0.89 -8.92
C PHE A 12 6.45 2.32 -8.42
N SER A 13 5.40 3.05 -8.86
CA SER A 13 5.29 4.50 -8.62
C SER A 13 5.25 4.88 -7.14
N GLY A 14 4.65 4.07 -6.28
CA GLY A 14 4.66 4.28 -4.82
C GLY A 14 5.89 3.73 -4.10
N SER A 15 6.70 2.90 -4.77
CA SER A 15 7.77 2.14 -4.12
C SER A 15 9.19 2.55 -4.53
N VAL A 16 9.37 3.48 -5.49
CA VAL A 16 10.71 3.94 -5.90
C VAL A 16 11.46 4.61 -4.74
N SER A 17 10.79 5.51 -4.01
CA SER A 17 11.39 6.22 -2.89
C SER A 17 11.77 5.26 -1.76
N SER A 18 10.90 4.31 -1.42
CA SER A 18 11.16 3.31 -0.39
C SER A 18 12.23 2.29 -0.82
N LEU A 19 12.33 1.98 -2.11
CA LEU A 19 13.42 1.16 -2.67
C LEU A 19 14.77 1.89 -2.57
N ALA A 20 14.82 3.18 -2.92
CA ALA A 20 16.02 4.00 -2.80
C ALA A 20 16.46 4.17 -1.33
N ILE A 21 15.51 4.41 -0.42
CA ILE A 21 15.78 4.50 1.03
C ILE A 21 16.30 3.16 1.55
N GLY A 22 15.62 2.04 1.24
CA GLY A 22 16.04 0.71 1.66
C GLY A 22 17.44 0.36 1.14
N ALA A 23 17.74 0.65 -0.13
CA ALA A 23 19.06 0.45 -0.70
C ALA A 23 20.13 1.33 -0.03
N GLY A 24 19.82 2.61 0.23
CA GLY A 24 20.69 3.53 0.94
C GLY A 24 20.99 3.07 2.37
N MET A 25 19.98 2.60 3.10
CA MET A 25 20.14 2.06 4.46
C MET A 25 21.04 0.83 4.51
N VAL A 26 21.13 0.03 3.43
CA VAL A 26 22.06 -1.09 3.36
C VAL A 26 23.46 -0.62 2.94
N VAL A 27 23.58 0.12 1.84
CA VAL A 27 24.86 0.43 1.21
C VAL A 27 25.68 1.45 2.01
N VAL A 28 25.05 2.53 2.49
CA VAL A 28 25.75 3.62 3.19
C VAL A 28 26.54 3.15 4.42
N PRO A 29 25.95 2.41 5.38
CA PRO A 29 26.70 1.98 6.57
C PRO A 29 27.69 0.84 6.32
N LEU A 30 27.60 0.17 5.16
CA LEU A 30 28.58 -0.84 4.70
C LEU A 30 29.85 -0.16 4.16
N VAL A 31 29.69 0.90 3.36
CA VAL A 31 30.81 1.66 2.79
C VAL A 31 31.39 2.66 3.80
N TYR A 32 30.53 3.28 4.61
CA TYR A 32 30.90 4.29 5.60
C TYR A 32 30.21 3.98 6.95
N PRO A 33 30.82 3.14 7.81
CA PRO A 33 30.23 2.77 9.08
C PRO A 33 30.24 3.96 10.04
N PHE A 34 29.08 4.27 10.63
CA PHE A 34 28.92 5.39 11.56
C PHE A 34 28.31 4.92 12.88
N GLY A 35 28.75 5.51 13.99
CA GLY A 35 28.20 5.26 15.32
C GLY A 35 27.25 6.37 15.75
N ILE A 36 26.25 6.05 16.58
CA ILE A 36 25.31 7.05 17.12
C ILE A 36 25.88 7.59 18.44
N ARG A 37 25.96 8.93 18.53
CA ARG A 37 26.41 9.66 19.72
C ARG A 37 25.37 10.69 20.11
N ILE A 38 25.11 10.82 21.41
CA ILE A 38 24.34 11.94 21.97
C ILE A 38 25.29 12.70 22.89
N GLY A 39 25.59 13.95 22.54
CA GLY A 39 26.64 14.73 23.18
C GLY A 39 28.02 14.07 23.07
N ARG A 40 28.71 13.89 24.19
CA ARG A 40 30.01 13.22 24.26
C ARG A 40 29.92 11.69 24.43
N MET A 41 28.74 11.16 24.73
CA MET A 41 28.54 9.75 25.03
C MET A 41 28.23 8.95 23.76
N ARG A 42 28.95 7.85 23.54
CA ARG A 42 28.69 6.93 22.45
C ARG A 42 27.64 5.91 22.91
N ILE A 43 26.44 6.00 22.34
CA ILE A 43 25.33 5.09 22.67
C ILE A 43 25.50 3.78 21.91
N LEU A 44 25.91 3.86 20.64
CA LEU A 44 26.04 2.68 19.80
C LEU A 44 27.27 2.77 18.91
N GLY A 45 28.08 1.70 18.93
CA GLY A 45 29.31 1.60 18.14
C GLY A 45 29.02 1.47 16.65
N PRO A 46 29.95 1.88 15.77
CA PRO A 46 29.76 1.83 14.31
C PRO A 46 29.31 0.47 13.79
N THR A 47 29.91 -0.61 14.31
CA THR A 47 29.56 -1.99 13.91
C THR A 47 28.11 -2.34 14.26
N ALA A 48 27.64 -1.97 15.45
CA ALA A 48 26.29 -2.26 15.89
C ALA A 48 25.24 -1.47 15.10
N VAL A 49 25.53 -0.21 14.76
CA VAL A 49 24.66 0.62 13.92
C VAL A 49 24.59 0.06 12.50
N THR A 50 25.73 -0.33 11.90
CA THR A 50 25.75 -0.93 10.56
C THR A 50 24.88 -2.19 10.48
N ILE A 51 24.98 -3.08 11.47
CA ILE A 51 24.16 -4.30 11.50
C ILE A 51 22.66 -3.97 11.55
N ILE A 52 22.25 -3.02 12.41
CA ILE A 52 20.85 -2.63 12.55
C ILE A 52 20.31 -2.02 11.26
N PHE A 53 21.06 -1.11 10.63
CA PHE A 53 20.64 -0.46 9.39
C PHE A 53 20.58 -1.44 8.22
N VAL A 54 21.52 -2.40 8.13
CA VAL A 54 21.49 -3.43 7.09
C VAL A 54 20.27 -4.34 7.27
N ILE A 55 19.98 -4.80 8.49
CA ILE A 55 18.79 -5.63 8.76
C ILE A 55 17.51 -4.85 8.45
N GLY A 56 17.41 -3.61 8.94
CA GLY A 56 16.24 -2.74 8.70
C GLY A 56 16.05 -2.43 7.21
N GLY A 57 17.13 -2.10 6.50
CA GLY A 57 17.12 -1.82 5.06
C GLY A 57 16.70 -3.04 4.23
N LEU A 58 17.21 -4.24 4.56
CA LEU A 58 16.78 -5.48 3.92
C LEU A 58 15.30 -5.79 4.18
N ALA A 59 14.81 -5.55 5.41
CA ALA A 59 13.39 -5.73 5.73
C ALA A 59 12.50 -4.77 4.93
N LEU A 60 12.89 -3.49 4.80
CA LEU A 60 12.19 -2.51 3.98
C LEU A 60 12.19 -2.93 2.50
N LEU A 61 13.33 -3.34 1.94
CA LEU A 61 13.42 -3.83 0.57
C LEU A 61 12.52 -5.06 0.32
N ALA A 62 12.43 -5.97 1.30
CA ALA A 62 11.53 -7.13 1.18
C ALA A 62 10.05 -6.71 1.19
N PHE A 63 9.69 -5.70 1.99
CA PHE A 63 8.32 -5.16 2.02
C PHE A 63 7.96 -4.46 0.69
N THR A 64 8.85 -3.63 0.15
CA THR A 64 8.62 -2.94 -1.12
C THR A 64 8.48 -3.91 -2.30
N VAL A 65 9.31 -4.96 -2.34
CA VAL A 65 9.18 -6.02 -3.36
C VAL A 65 7.84 -6.73 -3.25
N ARG A 66 7.32 -6.95 -2.04
CA ARG A 66 5.98 -7.54 -1.84
C ARG A 66 4.87 -6.65 -2.38
N GLU A 67 4.91 -5.35 -2.13
CA GLU A 67 3.93 -4.41 -2.70
C GLU A 67 3.97 -4.39 -4.23
N ILE A 68 5.17 -4.34 -4.83
CA ILE A 68 5.34 -4.36 -6.29
C ILE A 68 4.76 -5.64 -6.89
N MET A 69 4.97 -6.80 -6.24
CA MET A 69 4.37 -8.07 -6.69
C MET A 69 2.85 -8.07 -6.59
N GLN A 70 2.25 -7.44 -5.58
CA GLN A 70 0.80 -7.31 -5.46
C GLN A 70 0.23 -6.41 -6.55
N ALA A 71 0.85 -5.24 -6.78
CA ALA A 71 0.46 -4.33 -7.85
C ALA A 71 0.55 -5.01 -9.22
N ARG A 72 1.65 -5.73 -9.51
CA ARG A 72 1.79 -6.50 -10.76
C ARG A 72 0.70 -7.55 -10.97
N LYS A 73 0.23 -8.18 -9.90
CA LYS A 73 -0.84 -9.20 -9.99
C LYS A 73 -2.21 -8.60 -10.27
N LEU A 74 -2.50 -7.44 -9.67
CA LEU A 74 -3.70 -6.67 -9.98
C LEU A 74 -3.68 -6.23 -11.46
N ILE A 75 -2.52 -5.82 -11.98
CA ILE A 75 -2.34 -5.49 -13.41
C ILE A 75 -2.54 -6.72 -14.30
N ALA A 76 -1.99 -7.87 -13.93
CA ALA A 76 -2.06 -9.08 -14.75
C ALA A 76 -3.48 -9.67 -14.87
N GLN A 77 -4.36 -9.45 -13.87
CA GLN A 77 -5.73 -9.95 -13.88
C GLN A 77 -6.78 -8.89 -14.25
N GLY A 78 -6.38 -7.62 -14.42
CA GLY A 78 -7.27 -6.52 -14.81
C GLY A 78 -8.34 -6.25 -13.76
N GLY A 79 -7.93 -5.76 -12.59
CA GLY A 79 -8.84 -5.48 -11.48
C GLY A 79 -9.96 -4.51 -11.89
N GLU A 80 -11.21 -4.91 -11.66
CA GLU A 80 -12.39 -4.09 -11.91
C GLU A 80 -13.24 -4.06 -10.64
N ILE A 81 -13.61 -2.86 -10.17
CA ILE A 81 -14.60 -2.69 -9.11
C ILE A 81 -15.97 -2.54 -9.77
N THR A 82 -16.93 -3.35 -9.32
CA THR A 82 -18.30 -3.30 -9.85
C THR A 82 -19.29 -3.00 -8.76
N VAL A 83 -20.26 -2.14 -9.06
CA VAL A 83 -21.35 -1.77 -8.15
C VAL A 83 -22.69 -2.05 -8.82
N GLU A 84 -23.43 -3.00 -8.26
CA GLU A 84 -24.71 -3.46 -8.79
C GLU A 84 -25.73 -3.65 -7.67
N GLY A 85 -26.87 -2.95 -7.74
CA GLY A 85 -27.98 -3.13 -6.80
C GLY A 85 -27.63 -2.87 -5.32
N GLY A 86 -26.59 -2.07 -5.04
CA GLY A 86 -26.09 -1.85 -3.68
C GLY A 86 -25.03 -2.85 -3.21
N LYS A 87 -24.68 -3.83 -4.03
CA LYS A 87 -23.56 -4.75 -3.84
C LYS A 87 -22.31 -4.20 -4.52
N VAL A 88 -21.23 -4.06 -3.76
CA VAL A 88 -19.92 -3.62 -4.23
C VAL A 88 -19.02 -4.86 -4.32
N THR A 89 -18.40 -5.10 -5.47
CA THR A 89 -17.42 -6.18 -5.66
C THR A 89 -16.06 -5.56 -5.95
N ILE A 90 -15.08 -5.89 -5.12
CA ILE A 90 -13.71 -5.37 -5.17
C ILE A 90 -12.71 -6.52 -5.40
N PRO A 91 -11.69 -6.31 -6.24
CA PRO A 91 -10.60 -7.24 -6.39
C PRO A 91 -9.62 -7.10 -5.20
N VAL A 92 -9.51 -8.14 -4.37
CA VAL A 92 -8.62 -8.20 -3.19
C VAL A 92 -7.51 -9.22 -3.43
N VAL A 93 -6.25 -8.86 -3.16
CA VAL A 93 -5.13 -9.80 -3.29
C VAL A 93 -4.98 -10.64 -2.01
N ARG A 94 -5.63 -11.81 -1.95
CA ARG A 94 -5.40 -12.80 -0.87
C ARG A 94 -4.45 -13.89 -1.33
N LYS A 95 -3.47 -14.23 -0.49
CA LYS A 95 -2.57 -15.40 -0.67
C LYS A 95 -2.03 -15.58 -2.10
N LYS A 96 -1.65 -14.49 -2.78
CA LYS A 96 -1.03 -14.48 -4.13
C LYS A 96 -1.99 -14.54 -5.32
N GLU A 97 -3.30 -14.57 -5.13
CA GLU A 97 -4.32 -14.48 -6.20
C GLU A 97 -5.22 -13.26 -5.99
N VAL A 98 -5.79 -12.71 -7.06
CA VAL A 98 -6.83 -11.69 -6.95
C VAL A 98 -8.15 -12.43 -6.79
N VAL A 99 -8.79 -12.21 -5.65
CA VAL A 99 -10.10 -12.76 -5.32
C VAL A 99 -11.10 -11.60 -5.34
N ASN A 100 -12.21 -11.77 -6.04
CA ASN A 100 -13.27 -10.79 -6.03
C ASN A 100 -14.10 -11.00 -4.76
N GLU A 101 -13.99 -10.06 -3.82
CA GLU A 101 -14.83 -10.03 -2.62
C GLU A 101 -15.99 -9.09 -2.86
N SER A 102 -17.17 -9.47 -2.39
CA SER A 102 -18.36 -8.64 -2.51
C SER A 102 -18.97 -8.38 -1.15
N PHE A 103 -19.45 -7.16 -0.94
CA PHE A 103 -20.18 -6.76 0.26
C PHE A 103 -21.34 -5.83 -0.11
N LEU A 104 -22.30 -5.68 0.80
CA LEU A 104 -23.43 -4.76 0.61
C LEU A 104 -23.09 -3.38 1.21
N LEU A 105 -23.51 -2.30 0.54
CA LEU A 105 -23.38 -0.94 1.07
C LEU A 105 -24.07 -0.77 2.43
N SER A 106 -25.15 -1.52 2.69
CA SER A 106 -25.87 -1.52 3.96
C SER A 106 -25.09 -2.16 5.11
N GLU A 107 -24.05 -2.94 4.82
CA GLU A 107 -23.19 -3.58 5.83
C GLU A 107 -21.99 -2.70 6.20
N VAL A 108 -21.82 -1.54 5.57
CA VAL A 108 -20.72 -0.64 5.87
C VAL A 108 -21.02 0.10 7.17
N GLU A 109 -20.14 -0.05 8.17
CA GLU A 109 -20.30 0.66 9.45
C GLU A 109 -19.81 2.10 9.36
N TYR A 110 -18.62 2.29 8.77
CA TYR A 110 -18.06 3.61 8.52
C TYR A 110 -17.02 3.58 7.41
N THR A 111 -16.82 4.74 6.80
CA THR A 111 -15.75 4.98 5.83
C THR A 111 -14.83 6.09 6.33
N LYS A 112 -13.53 5.96 6.05
CA LYS A 112 -12.53 6.97 6.37
C LYS A 112 -11.62 7.19 5.19
N PHE A 113 -11.50 8.45 4.77
CA PHE A 113 -10.52 8.85 3.76
C PHE A 113 -9.25 9.37 4.43
N ASP A 114 -8.11 8.90 3.93
CA ASP A 114 -6.77 9.28 4.34
C ASP A 114 -6.15 10.13 3.21
N GLU A 115 -6.15 11.46 3.38
CA GLU A 115 -5.69 12.40 2.36
C GLU A 115 -4.18 12.27 2.07
N GLU A 116 -3.38 11.91 3.08
CA GLU A 116 -1.92 11.81 2.94
C GLU A 116 -1.52 10.62 2.06
N GLU A 117 -2.15 9.47 2.27
CA GLU A 117 -1.87 8.22 1.55
C GLU A 117 -2.82 8.00 0.34
N ASN A 118 -3.81 8.87 0.17
CA ASN A 118 -4.90 8.74 -0.81
C ASN A 118 -5.60 7.37 -0.71
N GLU A 119 -5.86 6.93 0.52
CA GLU A 119 -6.49 5.64 0.84
C GLU A 119 -7.91 5.83 1.38
N PHE A 120 -8.86 5.07 0.84
CA PHE A 120 -10.24 5.00 1.31
C PHE A 120 -10.48 3.70 2.06
N LYS A 121 -10.67 3.80 3.37
CA LYS A 121 -10.85 2.69 4.30
C LYS A 121 -12.34 2.46 4.51
N ILE A 122 -12.81 1.25 4.24
CA ILE A 122 -14.20 0.81 4.38
C ILE A 122 -14.23 -0.24 5.49
N SER A 123 -14.98 0.01 6.55
CA SER A 123 -15.12 -0.92 7.68
C SER A 123 -16.46 -1.63 7.62
N LEU A 124 -16.40 -2.95 7.79
CA LEU A 124 -17.54 -3.85 7.89
C LEU A 124 -17.52 -4.52 9.28
N PRO A 125 -18.64 -5.10 9.76
CA PRO A 125 -18.72 -5.71 11.09
C PRO A 125 -17.70 -6.81 11.37
N ALA A 126 -17.20 -7.47 10.32
CA ALA A 126 -16.27 -8.61 10.42
C ALA A 126 -14.94 -8.40 9.70
N ASP A 127 -14.79 -7.36 8.86
CA ASP A 127 -13.59 -7.14 8.04
C ASP A 127 -13.44 -5.66 7.66
N HIS A 128 -12.32 -5.29 7.08
CA HIS A 128 -12.10 -3.95 6.52
C HIS A 128 -11.37 -4.02 5.18
N HIS A 129 -11.68 -3.07 4.31
CA HIS A 129 -11.07 -2.96 2.99
C HIS A 129 -10.39 -1.61 2.85
N VAL A 130 -9.16 -1.61 2.33
CA VAL A 130 -8.40 -0.40 2.01
C VAL A 130 -8.32 -0.26 0.50
N ILE A 131 -8.95 0.78 -0.02
CA ILE A 131 -9.03 1.08 -1.45
C ILE A 131 -8.06 2.23 -1.75
N ARG A 132 -7.10 2.01 -2.63
CA ARG A 132 -6.07 3.00 -2.98
C ARG A 132 -6.53 3.83 -4.17
N GLY A 133 -6.65 5.14 -4.00
CA GLY A 133 -7.04 6.06 -5.09
C GLY A 133 -6.09 5.98 -6.29
N ALA A 134 -4.79 5.73 -6.05
CA ALA A 134 -3.77 5.59 -7.09
C ALA A 134 -3.96 4.39 -8.04
N PHE A 135 -4.86 3.45 -7.72
CA PHE A 135 -5.17 2.30 -8.58
C PHE A 135 -6.38 2.55 -9.48
N PHE A 136 -7.09 3.67 -9.31
CA PHE A 136 -8.11 4.10 -10.26
C PHE A 136 -7.45 4.70 -11.50
N GLU A 137 -8.15 4.61 -12.62
CA GLU A 137 -7.71 5.20 -13.88
C GLU A 137 -7.52 6.72 -13.80
N ASN A 138 -8.34 7.41 -13.00
CA ASN A 138 -8.24 8.85 -12.76
C ASN A 138 -8.89 9.24 -11.42
N ALA A 139 -8.65 10.49 -11.00
CA ALA A 139 -9.20 11.04 -9.75
C ALA A 139 -10.75 11.11 -9.78
N GLU A 140 -11.34 11.42 -10.93
CA GLU A 140 -12.80 11.49 -11.08
C GLU A 140 -13.48 10.13 -10.82
N ALA A 141 -12.88 9.03 -11.28
CA ALA A 141 -13.37 7.68 -11.03
C ALA A 141 -13.29 7.31 -9.54
N PHE A 142 -12.24 7.76 -8.86
CA PHE A 142 -12.09 7.57 -7.42
C PHE A 142 -13.09 8.40 -6.62
N ASP A 143 -13.30 9.67 -6.97
CA ASP A 143 -14.29 10.53 -6.33
C ASP A 143 -15.73 10.02 -6.58
N ALA A 144 -16.01 9.56 -7.80
CA ALA A 144 -17.27 8.91 -8.13
C ALA A 144 -17.48 7.64 -7.30
N PHE A 145 -16.45 6.83 -7.08
CA PHE A 145 -16.53 5.67 -6.19
C PHE A 145 -16.79 6.07 -4.72
N LYS A 146 -16.07 7.06 -4.18
CA LYS A 146 -16.30 7.55 -2.80
C LYS A 146 -17.72 8.05 -2.60
N SER A 147 -18.27 8.78 -3.58
CA SER A 147 -19.63 9.34 -3.51
C SER A 147 -20.74 8.29 -3.34
N ILE A 148 -20.45 7.02 -3.65
CA ILE A 148 -21.38 5.90 -3.43
C ILE A 148 -21.63 5.68 -1.94
N PHE A 149 -20.67 6.03 -1.08
CA PHE A 149 -20.70 5.83 0.37
C PHE A 149 -21.15 7.09 1.15
N ASP A 150 -21.17 8.27 0.52
CA ASP A 150 -21.58 9.56 1.14
C ASP A 150 -23.11 9.73 1.24
N LYS A 151 -23.86 8.66 1.53
CA LYS A 151 -25.33 8.68 1.58
C LYS A 151 -25.92 9.09 2.91
#